data_AF-A0AAE3QEV4-F1
#
_entry.id   AF-A0AAE3QEV4-F1
#
_cell.length_a   1.000
_cell.length_b   1.000
_cell.length_c   1.000
_cell.angle_alpha   90.00
_cell.angle_beta   90.00
_cell.angle_gamma   90.00
#
_symmetry.space_group_name_H-M   'P 1'
#
loop_
_entity.id
_entity.type
_entity.pdbx_description
1 polymer ?
#
loop_
_entity_poly.entity_id
_entity_poly.type
_entity_poly.pdbx_seq_one_letter_code
_entity_poly.pdbx_strand_id
1 'polypeptide(L)' 'MNWRDDKYRRLFVSGELGVGAVYPPRKGSCLWRWKVWVTESGSVLEGKSMDESHARKAVESRFHGFLDAAQLAPKGGAA' A
#
# COMPACT_ATOMS: atom_id res chain seq x y z
N MET A 1 -2.66 -20.18 11.21
CA MET A 1 -2.99 -18.75 11.41
C MET A 1 -2.98 -18.08 10.03
N ASN A 2 -4.03 -17.36 9.58
CA ASN A 2 -4.09 -16.71 8.25
C ASN A 2 -3.88 -15.19 8.41
N TRP A 3 -2.87 -14.59 7.76
CA TRP A 3 -2.50 -13.18 8.02
C TRP A 3 -3.35 -12.19 7.22
N ARG A 4 -4.11 -12.72 6.25
CA ARG A 4 -5.07 -12.00 5.42
C ARG A 4 -6.40 -11.70 6.13
N ASP A 5 -6.45 -12.00 7.42
CA ASP A 5 -7.63 -11.81 8.26
C ASP A 5 -7.81 -10.32 8.55
N ASP A 6 -9.00 -9.79 8.29
CA ASP A 6 -9.26 -8.34 8.26
C ASP A 6 -8.97 -7.64 9.60
N LYS A 7 -9.06 -8.37 10.71
CA LYS A 7 -8.72 -7.89 12.06
C LYS A 7 -7.26 -7.46 12.25
N TYR A 8 -6.35 -7.86 11.35
CA TYR A 8 -4.93 -7.49 11.41
C TYR A 8 -4.56 -6.41 10.38
N ARG A 9 -5.53 -5.88 9.66
CA ARG A 9 -5.36 -4.92 8.57
C ARG A 9 -5.33 -3.50 9.12
N ARG A 10 -4.23 -2.77 8.90
CA ARG A 10 -4.22 -1.31 9.03
C ARG A 10 -4.32 -0.71 7.63
N LEU A 11 -5.47 -0.09 7.36
CA LEU A 11 -5.77 0.53 6.08
C LEU A 11 -5.08 1.87 5.95
N PHE A 12 -4.49 2.12 4.78
CA PHE A 12 -4.11 3.45 4.37
C PHE A 12 -5.20 3.99 3.45
N VAL A 13 -5.85 5.06 3.87
CA VAL A 13 -6.98 5.66 3.17
C VAL A 13 -6.56 7.05 2.70
N SER A 14 -6.91 7.38 1.46
CA SER A 14 -6.87 8.74 0.92
C SER A 14 -8.26 9.06 0.39
N GLY A 15 -9.02 9.91 1.07
CA GLY A 15 -10.47 10.04 0.86
C GLY A 15 -11.25 8.81 1.33
N GLU A 16 -12.28 8.38 0.59
CA GLU A 16 -13.06 7.15 0.86
C GLU A 16 -12.48 5.88 0.21
N LEU A 17 -11.38 6.00 -0.57
CA LEU A 17 -10.80 4.88 -1.30
C LEU A 17 -9.69 4.19 -0.50
N GLY A 18 -9.85 2.88 -0.27
CA GLY A 18 -8.81 2.03 0.30
C GLY A 18 -7.71 1.72 -0.71
N VAL A 19 -6.52 2.29 -0.52
CA VAL A 19 -5.40 2.18 -1.47
C VAL A 19 -4.58 0.91 -1.24
N GLY A 20 -4.41 0.52 0.02
CA GLY A 20 -3.61 -0.63 0.42
C GLY A 20 -3.70 -0.94 1.92
N ALA A 21 -2.98 -1.97 2.33
CA ALA A 21 -2.85 -2.38 3.71
C ALA A 21 -1.42 -2.78 4.04
N VAL A 22 -1.01 -2.46 5.26
CA VAL A 22 0.24 -2.90 5.87
C VAL A 22 -0.10 -3.81 7.05
N TYR A 23 0.63 -4.93 7.14
CA TYR A 23 0.43 -5.96 8.14
C TYR A 23 1.71 -6.10 8.98
N PRO A 24 1.59 -6.09 10.32
CA PRO A 24 2.73 -6.24 11.19
C PRO A 24 3.36 -7.64 11.05
N PRO A 25 4.64 -7.79 11.44
CA PRO A 25 5.32 -9.08 11.41
C PRO A 25 4.58 -10.09 12.28
N ARG A 26 4.58 -11.34 11.82
CA ARG A 26 4.04 -12.44 12.62
C ARG A 26 5.05 -12.90 13.65
N LYS A 27 4.57 -13.47 14.75
CA LYS A 27 5.41 -14.14 15.76
C LYS A 27 6.40 -15.09 15.06
N GLY A 28 7.71 -14.85 15.21
CA GLY A 28 8.79 -15.59 14.53
C GLY A 28 9.24 -15.06 13.17
N SER A 29 8.73 -13.91 12.70
CA SER A 29 9.13 -13.27 11.45
C SER A 29 9.44 -11.80 11.69
N CYS A 30 10.53 -11.30 11.10
CA CYS A 30 10.94 -9.89 11.20
C CYS A 30 10.39 -9.02 10.05
N LEU A 31 9.60 -9.61 9.13
CA LEU A 31 9.19 -8.94 7.90
C LEU A 31 7.77 -8.40 7.99
N TRP A 32 7.64 -7.11 7.70
CA TRP A 32 6.37 -6.45 7.43
C TRP A 32 5.86 -6.88 6.07
N ARG A 33 4.54 -7.05 5.94
CA ARG A 33 3.90 -7.38 4.66
C ARG A 33 3.00 -6.24 4.25
N TRP A 34 2.83 -6.05 2.96
CA TRP A 34 1.94 -5.02 2.44
C TRP A 34 1.21 -5.52 1.19
N LYS A 35 0.06 -4.89 0.91
CA LYS A 35 -0.82 -5.15 -0.22
C LYS A 35 -1.33 -3.81 -0.78
N VAL A 36 -1.34 -3.64 -2.09
CA VAL A 36 -1.82 -2.43 -2.79
C VAL A 36 -2.88 -2.83 -3.80
N TRP A 37 -4.10 -2.29 -3.66
CA TRP A 37 -5.23 -2.61 -4.54
C TRP A 37 -5.33 -1.67 -5.74
N VAL A 38 -4.84 -0.44 -5.60
CA VAL A 38 -4.88 0.57 -6.64
C VAL A 38 -3.50 0.62 -7.31
N THR A 39 -3.38 -0.05 -8.45
CA THR A 39 -2.13 -0.20 -9.20
C THR A 39 -2.36 0.13 -10.67
N GLU A 40 -1.31 0.55 -11.38
CA GLU A 40 -1.35 0.87 -12.82
C GLU A 40 -1.94 -0.28 -13.66
N SER A 41 -1.64 -1.54 -13.30
CA SER A 41 -2.10 -2.72 -14.03
C SER A 41 -3.48 -3.24 -13.60
N GLY A 42 -4.15 -2.57 -12.66
CA GLY A 42 -5.41 -3.02 -12.07
C GLY A 42 -5.31 -4.32 -11.25
N SER A 43 -4.11 -4.88 -11.12
CA SER A 43 -3.84 -6.12 -10.40
C SER A 43 -3.27 -5.83 -9.03
N VAL A 44 -3.76 -6.53 -8.01
CA VAL A 44 -3.31 -6.34 -6.64
C VAL A 44 -1.85 -6.76 -6.48
N LEU A 45 -1.01 -5.87 -5.95
CA LEU A 45 0.41 -6.13 -5.70
C LEU A 45 0.67 -6.35 -4.22
N GLU A 46 1.54 -7.31 -3.90
CA GLU A 46 1.92 -7.66 -2.52
C GLU A 46 3.45 -7.67 -2.39
N GLY A 47 3.95 -7.38 -1.18
CA GLY A 47 5.39 -7.48 -0.91
C GLY A 47 5.73 -7.44 0.57
N LYS A 48 7.04 -7.40 0.83
CA LYS A 48 7.60 -7.43 2.20
C LYS A 48 8.63 -6.33 2.38
N SER A 49 8.72 -5.82 3.61
CA SER A 49 9.68 -4.79 4.01
C SER A 49 10.25 -5.11 5.40
N MET A 50 11.42 -4.54 5.70
CA MET A 50 12.12 -4.78 6.97
C MET A 50 11.44 -4.07 8.15
N ASP A 51 10.78 -2.94 7.90
CA ASP A 51 10.05 -2.16 8.91
C ASP A 51 8.77 -1.51 8.33
N GLU A 52 7.96 -0.93 9.22
CA GLU A 52 6.69 -0.27 8.88
C GLU A 52 6.89 0.92 7.94
N SER A 53 7.93 1.72 8.18
CA SER A 53 8.19 2.94 7.40
C SER A 53 8.49 2.59 5.94
N HIS A 54 9.33 1.57 5.72
CA HIS A 54 9.61 1.05 4.38
C HIS A 54 8.39 0.38 3.75
N ALA A 55 7.55 -0.31 4.52
CA ALA A 55 6.29 -0.87 4.01
C ALA A 55 5.33 0.24 3.56
N ARG A 56 5.24 1.34 4.32
CA ARG A 56 4.41 2.50 4.00
C ARG A 56 4.90 3.20 2.73
N LYS A 57 6.19 3.55 2.66
CA LYS A 57 6.79 4.14 1.45
C LYS A 57 6.60 3.27 0.21
N ALA A 58 6.67 1.95 0.37
CA ALA A 58 6.42 0.99 -0.70
C ALA A 58 4.98 1.03 -1.22
N VAL A 59 3.99 1.24 -0.34
CA VAL A 59 2.58 1.43 -0.72
C VAL A 59 2.37 2.79 -1.39
N GLU A 60 2.89 3.86 -0.80
CA GLU A 60 2.78 5.24 -1.31
C GLU A 60 3.39 5.38 -2.70
N SER A 61 4.61 4.88 -2.91
CA SER A 61 5.30 4.95 -4.21
C SER A 61 4.52 4.25 -5.32
N ARG A 62 3.88 3.11 -5.03
CA ARG A 62 3.06 2.38 -6.00
C ARG A 62 1.75 3.09 -6.31
N PHE A 63 1.16 3.76 -5.31
CA PHE A 63 -0.01 4.58 -5.51
C PHE A 63 0.31 5.81 -6.38
N HIS A 64 1.44 6.49 -6.15
CA HIS A 64 1.88 7.57 -7.03
C HIS A 64 2.08 7.09 -8.48
N GLY A 65 2.71 5.93 -8.68
CA GLY A 65 2.82 5.34 -10.01
C GLY A 65 1.46 5.07 -10.68
N PHE A 66 0.46 4.62 -9.92
CA PHE A 66 -0.91 4.54 -10.42
C PHE A 66 -1.49 5.91 -10.80
N LEU A 67 -1.33 6.94 -9.95
CA LEU A 67 -1.87 8.28 -10.23
C LEU A 67 -1.23 8.87 -11.49
N ASP A 68 0.07 8.68 -11.67
CA ASP A 68 0.80 9.13 -12.86
C ASP A 68 0.29 8.40 -14.11
N ALA A 69 0.16 7.07 -14.05
CA ALA A 69 -0.33 6.28 -15.18
C ALA A 69 -1.80 6.56 -15.54
N ALA A 70 -2.64 6.79 -14.52
CA ALA A 70 -4.04 7.16 -14.68
C ALA A 70 -4.22 8.64 -15.11
N GLN A 71 -3.15 9.41 -15.23
CA GLN A 71 -3.16 10.87 -15.46
C GLN A 71 -3.98 11.65 -14.43
N LEU A 72 -4.12 11.10 -13.23
CA LEU A 72 -4.82 11.70 -12.09
C LEU A 72 -3.88 12.54 -11.23
N ALA A 73 -2.57 12.43 -11.43
CA ALA A 73 -1.61 13.35 -10.84
C ALA A 73 -1.82 14.76 -11.41
N PRO A 74 -2.05 15.80 -10.58
CA PRO A 74 -2.20 17.15 -11.07
C PRO A 74 -0.92 17.56 -11.81
N LYS A 75 -1.03 17.79 -13.12
CA LYS A 75 0.04 18.43 -13.90
C LYS A 75 0.18 19.87 -13.41
N GLY A 76 0.96 20.07 -12.34
CA GLY A 76 1.24 21.41 -11.80
C GLY A 76 -0.02 22.19 -11.42
N GLY A 77 -0.71 21.75 -10.36
CA GLY A 77 -1.63 22.63 -9.65
C GLY A 77 -0.83 23.56 -8.76
N ALA A 78 -0.68 24.82 -9.17
CA ALA A 78 0.02 25.86 -8.43
C ALA A 78 -0.48 25.99 -6.97
N ALA A 79 0.46 26.04 -6.04
CA ALA A 79 0.45 26.89 -4.84
C ALA A 79 1.89 27.10 -4.37
#